data_AF-A0A2N6TII7-F1
#
_entry.id   AF-A0A2N6TII7-F1
#
_cell.length_a   1.000
_cell.length_b   1.000
_cell.length_c   1.000
_cell.angle_alpha   90.00
_cell.angle_beta   90.00
_cell.angle_gamma   90.00
#
_symmetry.space_group_name_H-M   'P 1'
#
loop_
_entity.id
_entity.type
_entity.pdbx_description
1 polymer ?
#
loop_
_entity_poly.entity_id
_entity_poly.type
_entity_poly.pdbx_seq_one_letter_code
_entity_poly.pdbx_strand_id
1 'polypeptide(L)'
;MLLGAVSAVAATKSAKAQYPDGTYRGVYISSQETQVELQFDLKNDVITKINYRTLQYKGHDWLNEDEYKAKNGGYMKLLERITNKKVQDVMPTMYNSEEIEKGGATVREMKVRSALQYGLNLGPFKLPKKEAK
;
A
#
# COMPACT_ATOMS: atom_id res chain seq x y z
N MET A 1 1.97 28.23 -49.80
CA MET A 1 0.87 27.96 -48.85
C MET A 1 1.48 27.32 -47.61
N LEU A 2 1.52 28.05 -46.50
CA LEU A 2 1.90 27.52 -45.18
C LEU A 2 0.62 27.17 -44.41
N LEU A 3 0.45 25.91 -44.04
CA LEU A 3 -0.31 25.45 -42.88
C LEU A 3 0.47 24.23 -42.38
N GLY A 4 0.98 24.13 -41.16
CA GLY A 4 0.57 24.72 -39.89
C GLY A 4 0.66 23.57 -38.90
N ALA A 5 1.83 23.42 -38.25
CA ALA A 5 2.07 22.35 -37.29
C ALA A 5 1.15 22.53 -36.08
N VAL A 6 0.26 21.58 -35.82
CA VAL A 6 -0.48 21.52 -34.57
C VAL A 6 0.30 20.64 -33.61
N SER A 7 1.18 21.27 -32.84
CA SER A 7 1.85 20.67 -31.69
C SER A 7 0.78 20.31 -30.64
N ALA A 8 0.43 19.04 -30.52
CA ALA A 8 -0.34 18.54 -29.39
C ALA A 8 0.61 18.31 -28.20
N VAL A 9 1.13 19.39 -27.62
CA VAL A 9 1.68 19.33 -26.27
C VAL A 9 0.48 19.34 -25.33
N ALA A 10 -0.05 18.14 -25.04
CA ALA A 10 -0.97 17.96 -23.94
C ALA A 10 -0.22 18.37 -22.66
N ALA A 11 -0.46 19.59 -22.20
CA ALA A 11 -0.02 20.05 -20.90
C ALA A 11 -0.64 19.13 -19.86
N THR A 12 0.13 18.14 -19.40
CA THR A 12 -0.20 17.36 -18.22
C THR A 12 -0.14 18.32 -17.03
N LYS A 13 -1.25 19.01 -16.75
CA LYS A 13 -1.52 19.51 -15.40
C LYS A 13 -1.43 18.28 -14.52
N SER A 14 -0.33 18.14 -13.79
CA SER A 14 -0.19 17.11 -12.76
C SER A 14 -1.42 17.25 -11.88
N ALA A 15 -2.34 16.29 -11.98
CA ALA A 15 -3.51 16.27 -11.13
C ALA A 15 -3.00 16.34 -9.69
N LYS A 16 -3.53 17.30 -8.91
CA LYS A 16 -3.16 17.42 -7.50
C LYS A 16 -3.36 16.05 -6.85
N ALA A 17 -2.35 15.58 -6.12
CA ALA A 17 -2.40 14.30 -5.42
C ALA A 17 -3.69 14.21 -4.59
N GLN A 18 -4.35 13.05 -4.65
CA GLN A 18 -5.60 12.79 -3.95
C GLN A 18 -5.38 12.72 -2.44
N TYR A 19 -4.25 12.15 -2.02
CA TYR A 19 -3.86 12.02 -0.63
C TYR A 19 -2.65 12.91 -0.33
N PRO A 20 -2.58 13.52 0.87
CA PRO A 20 -1.39 14.26 1.28
C PRO A 20 -0.12 13.40 1.29
N ASP A 21 1.02 13.99 1.00
CA ASP A 21 2.30 13.33 1.23
C ASP A 21 2.51 13.08 2.74
N GLY A 22 3.16 11.98 3.10
CA GLY A 22 3.51 11.66 4.49
C GLY A 22 3.50 10.18 4.80
N THR A 23 3.71 9.86 6.08
CA THR A 23 3.64 8.50 6.61
C THR A 23 2.26 8.24 7.19
N TYR A 24 1.69 7.12 6.79
CA TYR A 24 0.37 6.63 7.15
C TYR A 24 0.49 5.36 8.00
N ARG A 25 -0.55 5.08 8.80
CA ARG A 25 -0.73 3.81 9.50
C ARG A 25 -2.13 3.28 9.31
N GLY A 26 -2.21 2.01 8.96
CA GLY A 26 -3.42 1.30 8.62
C GLY A 26 -3.58 0.04 9.45
N VAL A 27 -4.78 -0.29 9.90
CA VAL A 27 -5.05 -1.56 10.61
C VAL A 27 -6.23 -2.30 10.01
N TYR A 28 -6.17 -3.63 10.07
CA TYR A 28 -7.33 -4.50 9.92
C TYR A 28 -7.45 -5.35 11.19
N ILE A 29 -8.58 -5.16 11.87
CA ILE A 29 -8.91 -5.84 13.13
C ILE A 29 -10.04 -6.81 12.86
N SER A 30 -9.90 -8.05 13.33
CA SER A 30 -10.94 -9.07 13.27
C SER A 30 -10.86 -9.93 14.53
N SER A 31 -12.01 -10.31 15.08
CA SER A 31 -12.07 -11.13 16.30
C SER A 31 -11.28 -10.52 17.48
N GLN A 32 -11.33 -9.19 17.61
CA GLN A 32 -10.60 -8.40 18.63
C GLN A 32 -9.06 -8.46 18.53
N GLU A 33 -8.52 -9.04 17.46
CA GLU A 33 -7.08 -9.09 17.18
C GLU A 33 -6.72 -8.19 16.00
N THR A 34 -5.64 -7.40 16.13
CA THR A 34 -5.02 -6.71 14.99
C THR A 34 -4.33 -7.74 14.12
N GLN A 35 -5.00 -8.15 13.05
CA GLN A 35 -4.46 -9.15 12.14
C GLN A 35 -3.45 -8.58 11.15
N VAL A 36 -3.66 -7.34 10.72
CA VAL A 36 -2.71 -6.62 9.85
C VAL A 36 -2.54 -5.19 10.37
N GLU A 37 -1.30 -4.76 10.59
CA GLU A 37 -0.95 -3.35 10.72
C GLU A 37 0.07 -3.01 9.63
N LEU A 38 -0.17 -1.92 8.91
CA LEU A 38 0.72 -1.39 7.87
C LEU A 38 1.23 -0.03 8.29
N GLN A 39 2.49 0.24 7.98
CA GLN A 39 3.02 1.60 7.88
C GLN A 39 3.49 1.83 6.46
N PHE A 40 3.08 2.94 5.85
CA PHE A 40 3.44 3.25 4.47
C PHE A 40 3.63 4.75 4.26
N ASP A 41 4.54 5.10 3.35
CA ASP A 41 4.83 6.47 2.95
C ASP A 41 4.18 6.75 1.59
N LEU A 42 3.51 7.90 1.47
CA LEU A 42 3.03 8.43 0.21
C LEU A 42 3.82 9.64 -0.23
N LYS A 43 4.11 9.69 -1.53
CA LYS A 43 4.57 10.89 -2.25
C LYS A 43 3.84 10.99 -3.59
N ASN A 44 3.03 12.02 -3.79
CA ASN A 44 2.17 12.19 -4.97
C ASN A 44 1.30 10.94 -5.25
N ASP A 45 0.64 10.43 -4.20
CA ASP A 45 -0.13 9.17 -4.19
C ASP A 45 0.66 7.88 -4.47
N VAL A 46 1.98 7.96 -4.66
CA VAL A 46 2.84 6.78 -4.85
C VAL A 46 3.24 6.22 -3.49
N ILE A 47 3.04 4.92 -3.30
CA ILE A 47 3.52 4.19 -2.12
C ILE A 47 5.04 4.03 -2.24
N THR A 48 5.81 4.94 -1.66
CA THR A 48 7.29 4.93 -1.78
C THR A 48 7.94 3.94 -0.83
N LYS A 49 7.26 3.62 0.28
CA LYS A 49 7.68 2.62 1.26
C LYS A 49 6.45 2.00 1.91
N ILE A 50 6.52 0.72 2.21
CA ILE A 50 5.49 0.03 2.98
C ILE A 50 6.10 -1.15 3.74
N ASN A 51 5.63 -1.39 4.96
CA ASN A 51 5.99 -2.55 5.75
C ASN A 51 4.83 -3.01 6.63
N TYR A 52 4.78 -4.30 6.93
CA TYR A 52 3.94 -4.80 8.02
C TYR A 52 4.57 -4.38 9.35
N ARG A 53 3.72 -3.97 10.29
CA ARG A 53 4.06 -3.81 11.71
C ARG A 53 3.49 -4.93 12.56
N THR A 54 2.37 -5.49 12.11
CA THR A 54 1.73 -6.68 12.68
C THR A 54 1.21 -7.52 11.54
N LEU A 55 1.42 -8.83 11.63
CA LEU A 55 0.85 -9.82 10.73
C LEU A 55 0.46 -11.06 11.55
N GLN A 56 -0.72 -11.02 12.16
CA GLN A 56 -1.28 -12.11 12.93
C GLN A 56 -2.23 -12.93 12.06
N TYR A 57 -2.04 -14.25 12.06
CA TYR A 57 -2.98 -15.16 11.40
C TYR A 57 -3.01 -16.51 12.10
N LYS A 58 -4.23 -16.94 12.46
CA LYS A 58 -4.51 -18.15 13.24
C LYS A 58 -3.75 -18.19 14.59
N GLY A 59 -3.60 -17.04 15.24
CA GLY A 59 -2.97 -16.92 16.57
C GLY A 59 -1.43 -16.96 16.56
N HIS A 60 -0.82 -16.80 15.38
CA HIS A 60 0.62 -16.80 15.20
C HIS A 60 1.11 -15.50 14.60
N ASP A 61 2.28 -15.04 15.05
CA ASP A 61 2.96 -13.86 14.52
C ASP A 61 3.84 -14.24 13.33
N TRP A 62 3.38 -13.89 12.13
CA TRP A 62 4.06 -14.23 10.87
C TRP A 62 5.27 -13.34 10.57
N LEU A 63 5.60 -12.37 11.42
CA LEU A 63 6.82 -11.55 11.30
C LEU A 63 7.93 -12.06 12.21
N ASN A 64 7.59 -12.62 13.37
CA ASN A 64 8.54 -12.87 14.45
C ASN A 64 8.69 -14.35 14.84
N GLU A 65 7.71 -15.21 14.57
CA GLU A 65 7.85 -16.66 14.80
C GLU A 65 8.55 -17.31 13.60
N ASP A 66 9.69 -17.98 13.84
CA ASP A 66 10.56 -18.50 12.76
C ASP A 66 9.84 -19.41 11.76
N GLU A 67 8.96 -20.29 12.25
CA GLU A 67 8.18 -21.18 11.39
C GLU A 67 7.30 -20.41 10.41
N TYR A 68 6.63 -19.35 10.87
CA TYR A 68 5.68 -18.57 10.06
C TYR A 68 6.38 -17.51 9.22
N LYS A 69 7.48 -16.97 9.72
CA LYS A 69 8.35 -16.06 9.00
C LYS A 69 8.92 -16.72 7.75
N ALA A 70 9.32 -18.00 7.82
CA ALA A 70 9.76 -18.77 6.66
C ALA A 70 8.65 -18.95 5.60
N LYS A 71 7.38 -18.81 6.00
CA LYS A 71 6.18 -19.02 5.18
C LYS A 71 5.53 -17.71 4.70
N ASN A 72 5.99 -16.54 5.16
CA ASN A 72 5.34 -15.26 4.90
C ASN A 72 5.65 -14.63 3.52
N GLY A 73 6.42 -15.32 2.67
CA GLY A 73 6.94 -14.76 1.42
C GLY A 73 5.85 -14.22 0.47
N GLY A 74 4.64 -14.77 0.49
CA GLY A 74 3.51 -14.22 -0.26
C GLY A 74 3.12 -12.81 0.19
N TYR A 75 3.10 -12.55 1.51
CA TYR A 75 2.81 -11.23 2.07
C TYR A 75 3.88 -10.20 1.70
N MET A 76 5.15 -10.59 1.69
CA MET A 76 6.25 -9.70 1.31
C MET A 76 6.19 -9.36 -0.18
N LYS A 77 5.90 -10.34 -1.05
CA LYS A 77 5.69 -10.10 -2.49
C LYS A 77 4.52 -9.19 -2.79
N LEU A 78 3.46 -9.24 -1.99
CA LEU A 78 2.37 -8.28 -2.09
C LEU A 78 2.86 -6.85 -1.83
N LEU A 79 3.68 -6.63 -0.80
CA LEU A 79 4.27 -5.31 -0.53
C LEU A 79 5.20 -4.86 -1.66
N GLU A 80 6.07 -5.73 -2.16
CA GLU A 80 6.92 -5.45 -3.32
C GLU A 80 6.08 -5.06 -4.54
N ARG A 81 5.00 -5.79 -4.82
CA ARG A 81 4.11 -5.53 -5.95
C ARG A 81 3.47 -4.15 -5.88
N ILE A 82 3.12 -3.65 -4.70
CA ILE A 82 2.41 -2.38 -4.56
C ILE A 82 3.32 -1.18 -4.28
N THR A 83 4.57 -1.43 -3.88
CA THR A 83 5.58 -0.39 -3.71
C THR A 83 5.91 0.25 -5.06
N ASN A 84 6.17 1.56 -5.06
CA ASN A 84 6.40 2.40 -6.23
C ASN A 84 5.21 2.46 -7.21
N LYS A 85 4.01 2.09 -6.77
CA LYS A 85 2.77 2.27 -7.54
C LYS A 85 1.87 3.30 -6.88
N LYS A 86 0.99 3.89 -7.68
CA LYS A 86 -0.05 4.76 -7.15
C LYS A 86 -1.09 3.95 -6.39
N VAL A 87 -1.56 4.51 -5.28
CA VAL A 87 -2.63 3.91 -4.45
C VAL A 87 -3.87 3.60 -5.30
N GLN A 88 -4.23 4.48 -6.24
CA GLN A 88 -5.39 4.32 -7.11
C GLN A 88 -5.27 3.13 -8.07
N ASP A 89 -4.03 2.76 -8.45
CA ASP A 89 -3.79 1.66 -9.38
C ASP A 89 -3.79 0.31 -8.63
N VAL A 90 -3.32 0.28 -7.38
CA VAL A 90 -3.19 -0.96 -6.61
C VAL A 90 -4.47 -1.36 -5.90
N MET A 91 -5.22 -0.42 -5.34
CA MET A 91 -6.40 -0.73 -4.52
C MET A 91 -7.51 -1.51 -5.26
N PRO A 92 -7.77 -1.26 -6.56
CA PRO A 92 -8.73 -2.06 -7.33
C PRO A 92 -8.28 -3.50 -7.57
N THR A 93 -6.96 -3.74 -7.75
CA THR A 93 -6.41 -5.08 -8.02
C THR A 93 -6.61 -6.05 -6.85
N MET A 94 -6.72 -5.54 -5.63
CA MET A 94 -6.85 -6.34 -4.42
C MET A 94 -8.27 -6.89 -4.18
N TYR A 95 -9.28 -6.40 -4.89
CA TYR A 95 -10.65 -6.94 -4.83
C TYR A 95 -10.80 -8.27 -5.56
N ASN A 96 -10.07 -8.42 -6.67
CA ASN A 96 -10.18 -9.56 -7.59
C ASN A 96 -8.93 -10.44 -7.55
N SER A 97 -8.07 -10.28 -6.56
CA SER A 97 -6.88 -11.12 -6.44
C SER A 97 -7.29 -12.54 -6.07
N GLU A 98 -6.83 -13.50 -6.86
CA GLU A 98 -6.76 -14.88 -6.41
C GLU A 98 -5.92 -14.96 -5.13
N GLU A 99 -6.27 -15.88 -4.25
CA GLU A 99 -5.52 -16.12 -3.03
C GLU A 99 -4.08 -16.55 -3.39
N ILE A 100 -3.07 -15.76 -3.03
CA ILE A 100 -1.68 -16.14 -3.27
C ILE A 100 -1.31 -17.19 -2.22
N GLU A 101 -1.31 -18.46 -2.61
CA GLU A 101 -0.75 -19.53 -1.77
C GLU A 101 0.74 -19.71 -2.08
N LYS A 102 1.61 -19.24 -1.18
CA LYS A 102 3.02 -19.66 -1.17
C LYS A 102 3.45 -19.94 0.25
N GLY A 103 4.00 -21.14 0.48
CA GLY A 103 4.58 -21.53 1.77
C GLY A 103 3.56 -21.81 2.88
N GLY A 104 2.26 -21.96 2.59
CA GLY A 104 1.26 -22.32 3.60
C GLY A 104 0.46 -21.16 4.21
N ALA A 105 0.67 -19.92 3.74
CA ALA A 105 -0.30 -18.84 3.92
C ALA A 105 -1.01 -18.51 2.60
N THR A 106 -2.32 -18.57 2.67
CA THR A 106 -3.24 -17.88 1.78
C THR A 106 -3.13 -16.36 2.05
N VAL A 107 -2.53 -15.59 1.13
CA VAL A 107 -2.48 -14.12 1.28
C VAL A 107 -3.88 -13.56 1.07
N ARG A 108 -4.49 -13.04 2.14
CA ARG A 108 -5.79 -12.37 2.07
C ARG A 108 -5.59 -10.89 1.77
N GLU A 109 -5.39 -10.57 0.49
CA GLU A 109 -5.13 -9.19 0.03
C GLU A 109 -6.18 -8.19 0.50
N MET A 110 -7.44 -8.63 0.64
CA MET A 110 -8.52 -7.80 1.17
C MET A 110 -8.24 -7.26 2.58
N LYS A 111 -7.48 -7.96 3.43
CA LYS A 111 -7.06 -7.45 4.74
C LYS A 111 -6.05 -6.31 4.61
N VAL A 112 -5.08 -6.47 3.71
CA VAL A 112 -4.07 -5.46 3.39
C VAL A 112 -4.73 -4.25 2.75
N ARG A 113 -5.66 -4.45 1.81
CA ARG A 113 -6.50 -3.42 1.21
C ARG A 113 -7.27 -2.63 2.26
N SER A 114 -7.89 -3.33 3.21
CA SER A 114 -8.67 -2.69 4.28
C SER A 114 -7.77 -1.86 5.19
N ALA A 115 -6.58 -2.36 5.55
CA ALA A 115 -5.60 -1.60 6.32
C ALA A 115 -5.11 -0.36 5.55
N LEU A 116 -4.82 -0.47 4.25
CA LEU A 116 -4.49 0.68 3.40
C LEU A 116 -5.63 1.72 3.40
N GLN A 117 -6.87 1.29 3.13
CA GLN A 117 -8.03 2.17 3.14
C GLN A 117 -8.21 2.88 4.48
N TYR A 118 -8.04 2.16 5.58
CA TYR A 118 -8.11 2.72 6.92
C TYR A 118 -7.08 3.84 7.11
N GLY A 119 -5.81 3.58 6.77
CA GLY A 119 -4.77 4.59 6.89
C GLY A 119 -5.04 5.82 6.01
N LEU A 120 -5.45 5.60 4.76
CA LEU A 120 -5.80 6.69 3.83
C LEU A 120 -6.95 7.56 4.37
N ASN A 121 -7.97 6.96 4.98
CA ASN A 121 -9.11 7.68 5.55
C ASN A 121 -8.72 8.53 6.77
N LEU A 122 -7.74 8.10 7.57
CA LEU A 122 -7.25 8.87 8.71
C LEU A 122 -6.35 10.04 8.30
N GLY A 123 -5.67 9.91 7.15
CA GLY A 123 -4.61 10.82 6.77
C GLY A 123 -3.24 10.44 7.36
N PRO A 124 -2.18 11.20 7.02
CA PRO A 124 -0.85 10.89 7.49
C PRO A 124 -0.73 11.17 9.00
N PHE A 125 -0.22 10.21 9.76
CA PHE A 125 0.12 10.45 11.18
C PHE A 125 1.42 11.26 11.31
N LYS A 126 2.22 11.34 10.25
CA LYS A 126 3.42 12.16 10.17
C LYS A 126 3.55 12.79 8.79
N LEU A 127 3.58 14.12 8.75
CA LEU A 127 3.83 14.88 7.53
C LEU A 127 5.32 14.85 7.15
N PRO A 128 5.66 14.99 5.85
CA PRO A 128 7.04 15.18 5.43
C PRO A 128 7.61 16.43 6.10
N LYS A 129 8.90 16.40 6.45
CA LYS A 129 9.58 17.60 6.92
C LYS A 129 9.50 18.65 5.80
N LYS A 130 9.11 19.87 6.14
CA LYS A 130 9.25 20.99 5.20
C LYS A 130 10.71 21.08 4.82
N GLU A 131 11.02 21.00 3.53
CA GLU A 131 12.35 21.34 3.06
C GLU A 131 12.62 22.79 3.47
N ALA A 132 13.75 23.01 4.16
CA ALA A 132 14.19 24.36 4.48
C ALA A 132 14.41 25.08 3.15
N LYS A 133 13.69 26.19 2.96
CA LYS A 133 13.84 27.04 1.77
C LYS A 133 15.22 27.68 1.74
#